data_AF-A0A2U8PXQ1-F1
#
_entry.id   AF-A0A2U8PXQ1-F1
#
_cell.length_a   1.000
_cell.length_b   1.000
_cell.length_c   1.000
_cell.angle_alpha   90.00
_cell.angle_beta   90.00
_cell.angle_gamma   90.00
#
_symmetry.space_group_name_H-M   'P 1'
#
loop_
_entity.id
_entity.type
_entity.pdbx_description
1 polymer ?
#
loop_
_entity_poly.entity_id
_entity_poly.type
_entity_poly.pdbx_seq_one_letter_code
_entity_poly.pdbx_strand_id
1 'polypeptide(L)'
;MYALITIIGIVVTVFFLAGFWRGLQNAVAEYRSGVAEPSTVPDYRYGGIAALSVVASALIIAGAGISPAMIYAGPLLAIVTAAGCGLAFFIEGKAG
;
A
#
# COMPACT_ATOMS: atom_id res chain seq x y z
N MET A 1 22.85 -7.15 -1.92
CA MET A 1 21.43 -7.32 -1.56
C MET A 1 20.87 -6.11 -0.82
N TYR A 2 21.49 -5.66 0.29
CA TYR A 2 21.05 -4.46 1.02
C TYR A 2 20.90 -3.21 0.16
N ALA A 3 21.92 -2.84 -0.63
CA ALA A 3 21.88 -1.67 -1.49
C ALA A 3 20.72 -1.71 -2.50
N LEU A 4 20.40 -2.89 -3.06
CA LEU A 4 19.27 -3.06 -3.98
C LEU A 4 17.93 -2.82 -3.27
N ILE A 5 17.72 -3.44 -2.10
CA ILE A 5 16.50 -3.27 -1.29
C ILE A 5 16.34 -1.80 -0.89
N THR A 6 17.44 -1.14 -0.49
CA THR A 6 17.43 0.28 -0.13
C THR A 6 17.07 1.17 -1.32
N ILE A 7 17.69 0.95 -2.48
CA ILE A 7 17.38 1.74 -3.69
C ILE A 7 15.92 1.56 -4.10
N ILE A 8 15.43 0.32 -4.17
CA ILE A 8 14.03 0.04 -4.50
C ILE A 8 13.11 0.65 -3.45
N GLY A 9 13.45 0.53 -2.17
CA GLY A 9 12.71 1.14 -1.07
C GLY A 9 12.57 2.64 -1.23
N ILE A 10 13.66 3.35 -1.50
CA ILE A 10 13.64 4.80 -1.75
C ILE A 10 12.73 5.16 -2.93
N VAL A 11 12.87 4.45 -4.07
CA VAL A 11 12.04 4.69 -5.26
C VAL A 11 10.56 4.50 -4.95
N VAL A 12 10.21 3.42 -4.24
CA VAL A 12 8.83 3.14 -3.87
C VAL A 12 8.31 4.12 -2.83
N THR A 13 9.13 4.57 -1.88
CA THR A 13 8.74 5.63 -0.94
C THR A 13 8.42 6.93 -1.67
N VAL A 14 9.26 7.35 -2.62
CA VAL A 14 8.99 8.54 -3.45
C VAL A 14 7.69 8.37 -4.25
N PHE A 15 7.48 7.19 -4.83
CA PHE A 15 6.25 6.87 -5.56
C PHE A 15 5.00 6.93 -4.66
N PHE A 16 5.07 6.33 -3.46
CA PHE A 16 4.01 6.38 -2.47
C PHE A 16 3.70 7.82 -2.04
N LEU A 17 4.72 8.63 -1.74
CA LEU A 17 4.55 10.03 -1.36
C LEU A 17 3.90 10.85 -2.47
N ALA A 18 4.29 10.62 -3.73
CA ALA A 18 3.68 11.28 -4.89
C ALA A 18 2.20 10.89 -5.05
N GLY A 19 1.88 9.60 -4.92
CA GLY A 19 0.50 9.11 -4.94
C GLY A 19 -0.32 9.70 -3.80
N PHE A 20 0.19 9.63 -2.57
CA PHE A 20 -0.46 10.19 -1.38
C PHE A 20 -0.71 11.69 -1.51
N TRP A 21 0.26 12.45 -2.02
CA TRP A 21 0.10 13.89 -2.26
C TRP A 21 -1.02 14.19 -3.25
N ARG A 22 -1.10 13.43 -4.36
CA ARG A 22 -2.20 13.53 -5.33
C ARG A 22 -3.55 13.17 -4.70
N GLY A 23 -3.62 12.08 -3.94
CA GLY A 23 -4.83 11.66 -3.23
C GLY A 23 -5.32 12.73 -2.25
N LEU A 24 -4.40 13.33 -1.49
CA LEU A 24 -4.69 14.44 -0.59
C LEU A 24 -5.24 15.66 -1.34
N GLN A 25 -4.63 16.03 -2.47
CA GLN A 25 -5.13 17.13 -3.30
C GLN A 25 -6.54 16.86 -3.84
N ASN A 26 -6.82 15.62 -4.27
CA ASN A 26 -8.14 15.21 -4.74
C ASN A 26 -9.19 15.30 -3.63
N ALA A 27 -8.89 14.75 -2.44
CA ALA A 27 -9.78 14.79 -1.28
C ALA A 27 -10.09 16.24 -0.84
N VAL A 28 -9.08 17.12 -0.85
CA VAL A 28 -9.26 18.55 -0.56
C VAL A 28 -10.13 19.24 -1.62
N ALA A 29 -9.95 18.90 -2.90
CA ALA A 29 -10.76 19.45 -3.99
C ALA A 29 -12.23 19.00 -3.90
N GLU A 30 -12.46 17.72 -3.58
CA GLU A 30 -13.79 17.14 -3.37
C GLU A 30 -14.49 17.81 -2.17
N TYR A 31 -13.81 17.91 -1.03
CA TYR A 31 -14.35 18.61 0.15
C TYR A 31 -14.74 20.07 -0.17
N ARG A 32 -13.94 20.77 -0.97
CA ARG A 32 -14.23 22.15 -1.40
C ARG A 32 -15.37 22.26 -2.40
N SER A 33 -15.65 21.19 -3.15
CA SER A 33 -16.73 21.18 -4.14
C SER A 33 -18.13 21.15 -3.49
N GLY A 34 -18.21 20.73 -2.22
CA GLY A 34 -19.47 20.70 -1.46
C GLY A 34 -20.47 19.67 -1.97
N VAL A 35 -20.03 18.70 -2.78
CA VAL A 35 -20.85 17.58 -3.23
C VAL A 35 -21.19 16.69 -2.03
N ALA A 36 -22.46 16.30 -1.90
CA ALA A 36 -22.90 15.42 -0.84
C ALA A 36 -22.23 14.05 -0.97
N GLU A 37 -21.63 13.55 0.11
CA GLU A 37 -21.05 12.20 0.13
C GLU A 37 -22.14 11.16 -0.22
N PRO A 38 -21.80 10.13 -1.03
CA PRO A 38 -22.70 9.03 -1.27
C PRO A 38 -23.08 8.36 0.05
N SER A 39 -24.38 8.22 0.34
CA SER A 39 -24.87 7.53 1.54
C SER A 39 -24.67 6.01 1.51
N THR A 40 -24.24 5.48 0.38
CA THR A 40 -24.00 4.05 0.16
C THR A 40 -22.51 3.75 0.27
N VAL A 41 -22.10 3.13 1.38
CA VAL A 41 -20.76 2.55 1.51
C VAL A 41 -20.74 1.22 0.77
N PRO A 42 -19.87 1.02 -0.23
CA PRO A 42 -19.76 -0.28 -0.88
C PRO A 42 -19.27 -1.33 0.13
N ASP A 43 -19.98 -2.47 0.22
CA ASP A 43 -19.57 -3.59 1.06
C ASP A 43 -18.40 -4.34 0.42
N TYR A 44 -17.21 -3.82 0.64
CA TYR A 44 -15.98 -4.47 0.25
C TYR A 44 -15.64 -5.56 1.28
N ARG A 45 -15.78 -6.83 0.88
CA ARG A 45 -15.46 -7.98 1.73
C ARG A 45 -13.93 -8.17 1.88
N TYR A 46 -13.29 -7.31 2.67
CA TYR A 46 -11.83 -7.32 2.88
C TYR A 46 -11.30 -8.47 3.76
N GLY A 47 -12.18 -9.23 4.42
CA GLY A 47 -11.80 -10.30 5.36
C GLY A 47 -10.84 -11.34 4.75
N GLY A 48 -11.03 -11.70 3.48
CA GLY A 48 -10.13 -12.64 2.78
C GLY A 48 -8.71 -12.10 2.60
N ILE A 49 -8.58 -10.82 2.23
CA ILE A 49 -7.28 -10.16 2.05
C ILE A 49 -6.57 -9.98 3.40
N ALA A 50 -7.32 -9.65 4.45
CA ALA A 50 -6.79 -9.55 5.81
C ALA A 50 -6.24 -10.90 6.29
N ALA A 51 -7.00 -11.99 6.14
CA ALA A 51 -6.55 -13.33 6.51
C ALA A 51 -5.29 -13.75 5.73
N LEU A 52 -5.27 -13.51 4.41
CA LEU A 52 -4.10 -13.80 3.58
C LEU A 52 -2.85 -13.01 4.03
N SER A 53 -3.02 -11.74 4.39
CA SER A 53 -1.92 -10.89 4.87
C SER A 53 -1.31 -11.41 6.18
N VAL A 54 -2.15 -11.89 7.10
CA VAL A 54 -1.72 -12.51 8.36
C VAL A 54 -0.95 -13.80 8.09
N VAL A 55 -1.49 -14.69 7.26
CA VAL A 55 -0.85 -15.97 6.92
C VAL A 55 0.49 -15.74 6.22
N ALA A 56 0.56 -14.83 5.24
CA ALA A 56 1.80 -14.50 4.54
C ALA A 56 2.87 -13.96 5.50
N SER A 57 2.48 -13.10 6.44
CA SER A 57 3.40 -12.57 7.46
C SER A 57 3.92 -13.67 8.38
N ALA A 58 3.03 -14.57 8.85
CA ALA A 58 3.40 -15.68 9.72
C ALA A 58 4.40 -16.63 9.04
N LEU A 59 4.21 -16.95 7.75
CA LEU A 59 5.11 -17.80 6.99
C LEU A 59 6.51 -17.21 6.84
N ILE A 60 6.62 -15.89 6.65
CA ILE A 60 7.93 -15.23 6.53
C ILE A 60 8.67 -15.18 7.86
N ILE A 61 7.96 -14.91 8.96
CA ILE A 61 8.53 -14.94 10.31
C ILE A 61 9.01 -16.36 10.63
N ALA A 62 8.18 -17.38 10.39
CA ALA A 62 8.57 -18.78 10.61
C ALA A 62 9.76 -19.18 9.74
N GLY A 63 9.79 -18.75 8.47
CA GLY A 63 10.87 -19.02 7.53
C GLY A 63 12.22 -18.42 7.94
N ALA A 64 12.24 -17.35 8.75
CA ALA A 64 13.47 -16.79 9.30
C ALA A 64 14.23 -17.77 10.20
N GLY A 65 13.54 -18.74 10.83
CA GLY A 65 14.17 -19.82 11.59
C GLY A 65 14.84 -20.90 10.74
N ILE A 66 14.53 -20.96 9.44
CA ILE A 66 15.07 -21.97 8.51
C ILE A 66 16.25 -21.39 7.71
N SER A 67 16.11 -20.15 7.24
CA SER A 67 17.13 -19.48 6.44
C SER A 67 17.27 -18.01 6.85
N PRO A 68 18.49 -17.53 7.16
CA PRO A 68 18.74 -16.12 7.43
C PRO A 68 18.32 -15.17 6.29
N ALA A 69 18.24 -15.68 5.05
CA ALA A 69 17.80 -14.89 3.90
C ALA A 69 16.31 -14.49 3.98
N MET A 70 15.49 -15.20 4.75
CA MET A 70 14.06 -14.87 4.89
C MET A 70 13.82 -13.54 5.63
N ILE A 71 14.82 -13.03 6.35
CA ILE A 71 14.78 -11.69 6.97
C ILE A 71 14.52 -10.60 5.92
N TYR A 72 14.94 -10.79 4.67
CA TYR A 72 14.73 -9.81 3.59
C TYR A 72 13.34 -9.85 2.96
N ALA A 73 12.58 -10.92 3.19
CA ALA A 73 11.21 -11.03 2.65
C ALA A 73 10.27 -10.02 3.32
N GLY A 74 10.51 -9.66 4.59
CA GLY A 74 9.75 -8.63 5.30
C GLY A 74 9.87 -7.24 4.66
N PRO A 75 11.09 -6.69 4.50
CA PRO A 75 11.29 -5.44 3.77
C PRO A 75 10.74 -5.47 2.34
N LEU A 76 10.87 -6.60 1.63
CA LEU A 76 10.35 -6.73 0.27
C LEU A 76 8.81 -6.68 0.23
N LEU A 77 8.13 -7.32 1.19
CA LEU A 77 6.68 -7.20 1.36
C LEU A 77 6.26 -5.77 1.64
N ALA A 78 6.94 -5.07 2.54
CA ALA A 78 6.62 -3.68 2.88
C ALA A 78 6.72 -2.76 1.64
N ILE A 79 7.74 -2.97 0.80
CA ILE A 79 7.90 -2.28 -0.48
C ILE A 79 6.71 -2.58 -1.41
N VAL A 80 6.33 -3.85 -1.57
CA VAL A 80 5.19 -4.23 -2.42
C VAL A 80 3.89 -3.58 -1.93
N THR A 81 3.64 -3.58 -0.61
CA THR A 81 2.47 -2.91 -0.03
C THR A 81 2.48 -1.42 -0.29
N ALA A 82 3.60 -0.73 -0.05
CA ALA A 82 3.72 0.70 -0.31
C ALA A 82 3.50 1.05 -1.79
N ALA A 83 4.03 0.23 -2.71
CA ALA A 83 3.81 0.40 -4.14
C ALA A 83 2.33 0.23 -4.51
N GLY A 84 1.66 -0.80 -3.97
CA GLY A 84 0.23 -1.04 -4.18
C GLY A 84 -0.64 0.11 -3.67
N CYS A 85 -0.38 0.60 -2.46
CA CYS A 85 -1.07 1.76 -1.91
C CYS A 85 -0.82 3.04 -2.72
N GLY A 86 0.43 3.28 -3.14
CA GLY A 86 0.77 4.41 -4.00
C GLY A 86 0.01 4.38 -5.32
N LEU A 87 -0.03 3.20 -5.96
CA LEU A 87 -0.74 2.98 -7.23
C LEU A 87 -2.24 3.24 -7.08
N ALA A 88 -2.85 2.82 -5.97
CA ALA A 88 -4.27 3.05 -5.72
C ALA A 88 -4.64 4.53 -5.80
N PHE A 89 -3.83 5.43 -5.22
CA PHE A 89 -4.03 6.88 -5.32
C PHE A 89 -3.89 7.45 -6.74
N PHE A 90 -3.17 6.76 -7.63
CA PHE A 90 -3.06 7.16 -9.04
C PHE A 90 -4.23 6.65 -9.88
N ILE A 91 -4.75 5.46 -9.57
CA ILE A 91 -5.92 4.86 -10.24
C ILE A 91 -7.19 5.58 -9.83
N GLU A 92 -7.25 6.13 -8.61
CA GLU A 92 -8.36 6.95 -8.15
C GLU A 92 -8.54 8.15 -9.11
N GLY A 93 -9.67 8.11 -9.83
CA GLY A 93 -10.07 9.13 -10.77
C GLY A 93 -10.32 10.44 -10.03
N LYS A 94 -10.11 11.56 -10.72
CA LYS A 94 -10.54 12.86 -10.19
C LYS A 94 -12.05 12.79 -10.02
N ALA A 95 -12.54 12.82 -8.78
CA ALA A 95 -13.98 12.95 -8.50
C ALA A 95 -14.46 14.18 -9.27
N GLY A 96 -15.25 13.94 -10.31
CA GLY A 96 -15.83 14.96 -11.18
C GLY A 96 -17.24 15.27 -10.74
#